data_AF-A0A6H1ZFS0-F1
#
_entry.id   AF-A0A6H1ZFS0-F1
#
_cell.length_a   1.000
_cell.length_b   1.000
_cell.length_c   1.000
_cell.angle_alpha   90.00
_cell.angle_beta   90.00
_cell.angle_gamma   90.00
#
_symmetry.space_group_name_H-M   'P 1'
#
loop_
_entity.id
_entity.type
_entity.pdbx_description
1 polymer ?
#
loop_
_entity_poly.entity_id
_entity_poly.type
_entity_poly.pdbx_seq_one_letter_code
_entity_poly.pdbx_strand_id
1 'polypeptide(L)'
;MGASITLAGEDLIAQKQGAQQQLNITRFIFANVPALDHNGPVDRTAPTPPIEQIVYSYEIPPENRGYVNPSQVVYSAQIGSDVGDWDFNWIGLESAEGVLFAVAYVSLQQKRRNIPPIQVGNNVTRNFLVVYDGAQVLTGITIDASTWQHDFTVRLAGIDERERQSNRDVFGRACFFGSSLQLEKVGSAYQLKPGIAYIEGIRLERTAALPVDPPGFPAAAWLDVALQRELSDVVASWSVVWGTGKTDYIDSAGVQHYCIAIGELPSSTTVSDLRPVEPVTGPLVGTFAFRTGDYEGLRARATTKADVGLSELPNAKSDDPASNSSEILATTAALNAAMGQVVSPMAGMVAAFARNTAPAGWLKANGAAVSRTTYAPLFAAIGTTFGAGNGSTTFNLPDMRGEFLRGWDDARGVDSGRTFGSWQDDDNKSHTHTTSTTSDVHTHSWSGTTSSSGLHSHSLKNIGSTQEDSTGGPYIPGRDAVFGDVLPDISTLNAGAHTHTVSGTTSSDSHSHTVTVNAAGGTEARPRNRALLFCIKF
;
A
#
# COMPACT_ATOMS: atom_id res chain seq x y z
N MET A 1 -25.39 -70.87 -27.22
CA MET A 1 -25.92 -72.06 -26.53
C MET A 1 -26.27 -71.65 -25.11
N GLY A 2 -27.46 -72.02 -24.61
CA GLY A 2 -27.90 -71.66 -23.26
C GLY A 2 -27.15 -72.46 -22.19
N ALA A 3 -27.14 -71.94 -20.95
CA ALA A 3 -26.62 -72.69 -19.81
C ALA A 3 -27.43 -73.97 -19.60
N SER A 4 -26.75 -75.08 -19.32
CA SER A 4 -27.37 -76.38 -19.05
C SER A 4 -27.19 -76.74 -17.58
N ILE A 5 -28.26 -77.11 -16.88
CA ILE A 5 -28.20 -77.63 -15.51
C ILE A 5 -27.40 -78.94 -15.55
N THR A 6 -26.45 -79.16 -14.67
CA THR A 6 -25.71 -80.44 -14.60
C THR A 6 -26.58 -81.55 -13.99
N LEU A 7 -26.18 -82.82 -14.09
CA LEU A 7 -26.90 -83.88 -13.37
C LEU A 7 -26.85 -83.66 -11.85
N ALA A 8 -25.71 -83.22 -11.32
CA ALA A 8 -25.57 -82.87 -9.91
C ALA A 8 -26.48 -81.69 -9.51
N GLY A 9 -26.72 -80.74 -10.42
CA GLY A 9 -27.67 -79.65 -10.23
C GLY A 9 -29.12 -80.12 -10.20
N GLU A 10 -29.50 -81.07 -11.05
CA GLU A 10 -30.83 -81.71 -11.02
C GLU A 10 -31.05 -82.48 -9.71
N ASP A 11 -30.06 -83.25 -9.27
CA ASP A 11 -30.10 -83.97 -8.00
C ASP A 11 -30.25 -83.00 -6.81
N LEU A 12 -29.52 -81.87 -6.84
CA LEU A 12 -29.63 -80.84 -5.81
C LEU A 12 -31.02 -80.17 -5.81
N ILE A 13 -31.62 -79.91 -6.98
CA ILE A 13 -33.00 -79.40 -7.08
C ILE A 13 -33.96 -80.37 -6.41
N ALA A 14 -33.91 -81.66 -6.79
CA ALA A 14 -34.78 -82.69 -6.25
C ALA A 14 -34.60 -82.84 -4.72
N GLN A 15 -33.35 -82.80 -4.24
CA GLN A 15 -33.02 -82.87 -2.81
C GLN A 15 -33.61 -81.68 -2.04
N LYS A 16 -33.41 -80.45 -2.54
CA LYS A 16 -33.89 -79.23 -1.88
C LYS A 16 -35.42 -79.12 -1.91
N GLN A 17 -36.05 -79.51 -3.01
CA GLN A 17 -37.52 -79.59 -3.12
C GLN A 17 -38.09 -80.60 -2.13
N GLY A 18 -37.55 -81.82 -2.09
CA GLY A 18 -38.01 -82.88 -1.17
C GLY A 18 -37.81 -82.52 0.30
N ALA A 19 -36.75 -81.78 0.64
CA ALA A 19 -36.46 -81.31 1.99
C ALA A 19 -37.14 -79.97 2.35
N GLN A 20 -37.86 -79.34 1.43
CA GLN A 20 -38.43 -77.98 1.59
C GLN A 20 -37.39 -76.93 2.03
N GLN A 21 -36.18 -77.02 1.48
CA GLN A 21 -35.07 -76.10 1.77
C GLN A 21 -34.83 -75.16 0.60
N GLN A 22 -34.37 -73.95 0.92
CA GLN A 22 -33.99 -72.97 -0.10
C GLN A 22 -32.74 -73.44 -0.86
N LEU A 23 -32.77 -73.31 -2.19
CA LEU A 23 -31.63 -73.51 -3.07
C LEU A 23 -30.90 -72.18 -3.28
N ASN A 24 -29.67 -72.10 -2.81
CA ASN A 24 -28.85 -70.89 -2.93
C ASN A 24 -27.74 -71.09 -3.94
N ILE A 25 -27.80 -70.36 -5.06
CA ILE A 25 -26.68 -70.24 -6.00
C ILE A 25 -25.85 -69.02 -5.61
N THR A 26 -24.57 -69.22 -5.36
CA THR A 26 -23.71 -68.21 -4.72
C THR A 26 -22.67 -67.65 -5.65
N ARG A 27 -22.12 -68.41 -6.60
CA ARG A 27 -21.03 -67.91 -7.43
C ARG A 27 -21.06 -68.34 -8.89
N PHE A 28 -20.48 -67.50 -9.73
CA PHE A 28 -20.00 -67.86 -11.05
C PHE A 28 -18.53 -68.28 -10.97
N ILE A 29 -18.18 -69.32 -11.72
CA ILE A 29 -16.80 -69.79 -11.91
C ILE A 29 -16.45 -69.62 -13.38
N PHE A 30 -15.34 -68.96 -13.66
CA PHE A 30 -14.79 -68.78 -14.99
C PHE A 30 -13.53 -69.61 -15.13
N ALA A 31 -13.43 -70.40 -16.19
CA ALA A 31 -12.28 -71.26 -16.44
C ALA A 31 -11.81 -71.20 -17.90
N ASN A 32 -10.53 -71.48 -18.10
CA ASN A 32 -9.91 -71.69 -19.40
C ASN A 32 -9.56 -73.18 -19.56
N VAL A 33 -10.45 -73.92 -20.21
CA VAL A 33 -10.33 -75.36 -20.41
C VAL A 33 -9.65 -75.62 -21.76
N PRO A 34 -8.44 -76.22 -21.80
CA PRO A 34 -7.74 -76.49 -23.05
C PRO A 34 -8.54 -77.40 -23.98
N ALA A 35 -8.52 -77.09 -25.29
CA ALA A 35 -9.17 -77.89 -26.34
C ALA A 35 -10.69 -78.11 -26.15
N LEU A 36 -11.38 -77.25 -25.39
CA LEU A 36 -12.84 -77.31 -25.23
C LEU A 36 -13.55 -77.03 -26.55
N ASP A 37 -14.41 -77.96 -26.99
CA ASP A 37 -15.33 -77.72 -28.10
C ASP A 37 -16.53 -76.89 -27.63
N HIS A 38 -16.50 -75.59 -27.91
CA HIS A 38 -17.57 -74.66 -27.57
C HIS A 38 -18.83 -74.77 -28.44
N ASN A 39 -18.75 -75.51 -29.56
CA ASN A 39 -19.89 -75.76 -30.45
C ASN A 39 -20.58 -77.10 -30.17
N GLY A 40 -19.92 -77.98 -29.41
CA GLY A 40 -20.48 -79.23 -28.92
C GLY A 40 -21.49 -79.04 -27.77
N PRO A 41 -22.28 -80.07 -27.45
CA PRO A 41 -23.16 -80.04 -26.28
C PRO A 41 -22.36 -79.94 -24.97
N VAL A 42 -22.93 -79.27 -23.97
CA VAL A 42 -22.34 -79.20 -22.62
C VAL A 42 -22.36 -80.59 -21.99
N ASP A 43 -21.23 -81.03 -21.46
CA ASP A 43 -21.14 -82.27 -20.68
C ASP A 43 -21.73 -82.02 -19.29
N ARG A 44 -22.93 -82.57 -19.06
CA ARG A 44 -23.69 -82.41 -17.81
C ARG A 44 -23.17 -83.29 -16.66
N THR A 45 -22.24 -84.19 -16.94
CA THR A 45 -21.63 -85.12 -15.97
C THR A 45 -20.23 -84.68 -15.53
N ALA A 46 -19.62 -83.74 -16.26
CA ALA A 46 -18.29 -83.26 -15.98
C ALA A 46 -18.21 -82.60 -14.59
N PRO A 47 -17.14 -82.86 -13.82
CA PRO A 47 -16.88 -82.14 -12.59
C PRO A 47 -16.48 -80.68 -12.88
N THR A 48 -16.46 -79.85 -11.84
CA THR A 48 -15.86 -78.51 -11.94
C THR A 48 -14.42 -78.63 -12.48
N PRO A 49 -14.00 -77.74 -13.41
CA PRO A 49 -12.63 -77.73 -13.89
C PRO A 49 -11.61 -77.67 -12.75
N PRO A 50 -10.43 -78.29 -12.91
CA PRO A 50 -9.35 -78.20 -11.95
C PRO A 50 -8.98 -76.75 -11.60
N ILE A 51 -8.47 -76.53 -10.39
CA ILE A 51 -8.22 -75.19 -9.85
C ILE A 51 -7.25 -74.37 -10.71
N GLU A 52 -6.31 -75.01 -11.38
CA GLU A 52 -5.34 -74.38 -12.29
C GLU A 52 -5.97 -73.85 -13.59
N GLN A 53 -7.17 -74.32 -13.93
CA GLN A 53 -7.94 -73.85 -15.08
C GLN A 53 -8.92 -72.75 -14.69
N ILE A 54 -9.26 -72.61 -13.40
CA ILE A 54 -10.15 -71.56 -12.89
C ILE A 54 -9.38 -70.25 -12.88
N VAL A 55 -9.85 -69.30 -13.69
CA VAL A 55 -9.19 -67.99 -13.86
C VAL A 55 -9.85 -66.90 -13.01
N TYR A 56 -11.12 -67.04 -12.68
CA TYR A 56 -11.84 -66.08 -11.85
C TYR A 56 -13.08 -66.71 -11.20
N SER A 57 -13.43 -66.25 -9.99
CA SER A 57 -14.67 -66.59 -9.31
C SER A 57 -15.38 -65.32 -8.89
N TYR A 58 -16.68 -65.24 -9.15
CA TYR A 58 -17.52 -64.08 -8.87
C TYR A 58 -18.66 -64.48 -7.94
N GLU A 59 -18.62 -63.99 -6.69
CA GLU A 59 -19.73 -64.13 -5.76
C GLU A 59 -20.90 -63.26 -6.24
N ILE A 60 -22.09 -63.84 -6.35
CA ILE A 60 -23.29 -63.24 -6.93
C ILE A 60 -24.00 -62.42 -5.85
N PRO A 61 -24.02 -61.09 -5.97
CA PRO A 61 -24.78 -60.24 -5.05
C PRO A 61 -26.29 -60.57 -5.12
N PRO A 62 -27.05 -60.44 -4.01
CA PRO A 62 -28.49 -60.68 -4.01
C PRO A 62 -29.26 -59.90 -5.09
N GLU A 63 -28.85 -58.66 -5.38
CA GLU A 63 -29.43 -57.78 -6.40
C GLU A 63 -29.24 -58.28 -7.84
N ASN A 64 -28.28 -59.18 -8.07
CA ASN A 64 -27.98 -59.78 -9.37
C ASN A 64 -28.66 -61.15 -9.56
N ARG A 65 -29.70 -61.45 -8.75
CA ARG A 65 -30.54 -62.65 -8.84
C ARG A 65 -31.98 -62.22 -9.12
N GLY A 66 -32.56 -62.67 -10.23
CA GLY A 66 -33.87 -62.21 -10.69
C GLY A 66 -34.74 -63.35 -11.17
N TYR A 67 -36.06 -63.25 -11.00
CA TYR A 67 -36.99 -64.20 -11.63
C TYR A 67 -37.55 -63.59 -12.92
N VAL A 68 -37.80 -64.43 -13.92
CA VAL A 68 -38.48 -64.05 -15.17
C VAL A 68 -39.95 -64.48 -15.11
N ASN A 69 -40.20 -65.67 -14.56
CA ASN A 69 -41.51 -66.23 -14.23
C ASN A 69 -41.32 -67.34 -13.16
N PRO A 70 -42.39 -67.98 -12.65
CA PRO A 70 -42.26 -68.95 -11.56
C PRO A 70 -41.29 -70.13 -11.80
N SER A 71 -41.01 -70.48 -13.06
CA SER A 71 -40.14 -71.61 -13.44
C SER A 71 -38.80 -71.15 -14.03
N GLN A 72 -38.50 -69.85 -13.99
CA GLN A 72 -37.30 -69.28 -14.61
C GLN A 72 -36.66 -68.24 -13.71
N VAL A 73 -35.39 -68.51 -13.35
CA VAL A 73 -34.56 -67.58 -12.60
C VAL A 73 -33.28 -67.30 -13.36
N VAL A 74 -32.78 -66.09 -13.24
CA VAL A 74 -31.56 -65.62 -13.87
C VAL A 74 -30.57 -65.14 -12.83
N TYR A 75 -29.30 -65.49 -13.05
CA TYR A 75 -28.17 -65.01 -12.28
C TYR A 75 -27.28 -64.17 -13.18
N SER A 76 -26.80 -63.03 -12.70
CA SER A 76 -25.95 -62.12 -13.45
C SER A 76 -24.57 -61.96 -12.80
N ALA A 77 -23.52 -62.11 -13.60
CA ALA A 77 -22.18 -61.67 -13.26
C ALA A 77 -21.89 -60.36 -14.00
N GLN A 78 -21.57 -59.32 -13.24
CA GLN A 78 -21.13 -58.02 -13.77
C GLN A 78 -19.70 -57.77 -13.31
N ILE A 79 -18.76 -57.90 -14.23
CA ILE A 79 -17.32 -57.81 -13.95
C ILE A 79 -16.79 -56.53 -14.59
N GLY A 80 -16.36 -55.60 -13.73
CA GLY A 80 -15.86 -54.30 -14.13
C GLY A 80 -14.52 -54.35 -14.86
N SER A 81 -14.22 -53.28 -15.58
CA SER A 81 -12.96 -53.11 -16.30
C SER A 81 -11.76 -52.98 -15.37
N ASP A 82 -11.95 -52.81 -14.07
CA ASP A 82 -10.92 -52.79 -13.04
C ASP A 82 -10.43 -54.18 -12.62
N VAL A 83 -11.15 -55.25 -12.99
CA VAL A 83 -10.79 -56.65 -12.71
C VAL A 83 -9.79 -57.19 -13.74
N GLY A 84 -8.82 -57.97 -13.25
CA GLY A 84 -7.58 -58.40 -13.92
C GLY A 84 -7.69 -59.08 -15.29
N ASP A 85 -6.54 -59.45 -15.84
CA ASP A 85 -6.40 -60.02 -17.18
C ASP A 85 -6.48 -61.53 -17.16
N TRP A 86 -7.41 -62.10 -17.91
CA TRP A 86 -7.57 -63.54 -18.05
C TRP A 86 -8.41 -63.88 -19.28
N ASP A 87 -8.21 -65.09 -19.78
CA ASP A 87 -8.99 -65.66 -20.87
C ASP A 87 -9.85 -66.80 -20.33
N PHE A 88 -11.04 -66.99 -20.86
CA PHE A 88 -11.96 -68.03 -20.41
C PHE A 88 -12.82 -68.55 -21.58
N ASN A 89 -13.15 -69.82 -21.56
CA ASN A 89 -14.05 -70.46 -22.53
C ASN A 89 -15.14 -71.31 -21.84
N TRP A 90 -15.13 -71.34 -20.51
CA TRP A 90 -16.04 -72.12 -19.69
C TRP A 90 -16.59 -71.26 -18.55
N ILE A 91 -17.90 -71.39 -18.29
CA ILE A 91 -18.59 -70.67 -17.23
C ILE A 91 -19.48 -71.66 -16.47
N GLY A 92 -19.38 -71.66 -15.14
CA GLY A 92 -20.20 -72.48 -14.25
C GLY A 92 -20.94 -71.65 -13.21
N LEU A 93 -22.10 -72.12 -12.78
CA LEU A 93 -22.78 -71.68 -11.57
C LEU A 93 -22.57 -72.70 -10.47
N GLU A 94 -22.23 -72.25 -9.27
CA GLU A 94 -22.05 -73.09 -8.11
C GLU A 94 -23.00 -72.68 -6.97
N SER A 95 -23.55 -73.69 -6.31
CA SER A 95 -24.40 -73.53 -5.12
C SER A 95 -23.61 -73.24 -3.85
N ALA A 96 -24.30 -72.79 -2.80
CA ALA A 96 -23.73 -72.61 -1.47
C ALA A 96 -23.11 -73.90 -0.90
N GLU A 97 -23.61 -75.06 -1.34
CA GLU A 97 -23.12 -76.39 -0.98
C GLU A 97 -21.90 -76.85 -1.79
N GLY A 98 -21.37 -76.02 -2.70
CA GLY A 98 -20.23 -76.36 -3.56
C GLY A 98 -20.58 -77.29 -4.73
N VAL A 99 -21.88 -77.46 -5.02
CA VAL A 99 -22.34 -78.25 -6.17
C VAL A 99 -22.31 -77.39 -7.43
N LEU A 100 -21.63 -77.87 -8.47
CA LEU A 100 -21.68 -77.30 -9.81
C LEU A 100 -23.09 -77.47 -10.38
N PHE A 101 -23.86 -76.39 -10.39
CA PHE A 101 -25.29 -76.39 -10.65
C PHE A 101 -25.62 -76.30 -12.14
N ALA A 102 -24.99 -75.41 -12.88
CA ALA A 102 -25.21 -75.24 -14.32
C ALA A 102 -23.93 -74.79 -15.02
N VAL A 103 -23.80 -75.11 -16.31
CA VAL A 103 -22.58 -74.88 -17.10
C VAL A 103 -22.94 -74.32 -18.48
N ALA A 104 -22.09 -73.44 -19.00
CA ALA A 104 -22.12 -73.01 -20.40
C ALA A 104 -20.71 -72.96 -20.98
N TYR A 105 -20.58 -73.39 -22.23
CA TYR A 105 -19.36 -73.24 -23.03
C TYR A 105 -19.49 -72.03 -23.94
N VAL A 106 -18.40 -71.28 -24.07
CA VAL A 106 -18.31 -70.11 -24.95
C VAL A 106 -17.02 -70.20 -25.75
N SER A 107 -16.97 -69.57 -26.92
CA SER A 107 -15.68 -69.38 -27.60
C SER A 107 -14.72 -68.62 -26.69
N LEU A 108 -13.41 -68.80 -26.84
CA LEU A 108 -12.42 -68.16 -25.98
C LEU A 108 -12.66 -66.64 -25.91
N GLN A 109 -13.00 -66.16 -24.72
CA GLN A 109 -13.27 -64.77 -24.40
C GLN A 109 -12.08 -64.19 -23.65
N GLN A 110 -11.83 -62.90 -23.87
CA GLN A 110 -10.74 -62.18 -23.21
C GLN A 110 -11.31 -61.13 -22.27
N LYS A 111 -10.93 -61.18 -20.99
CA LYS A 111 -11.12 -60.11 -20.03
C LYS A 111 -9.79 -59.37 -19.88
N ARG A 112 -9.82 -58.05 -20.07
CA ARG A 112 -8.69 -57.16 -19.91
C ARG A 112 -9.04 -56.06 -18.92
N ARG A 113 -8.10 -55.78 -18.04
CA ARG A 113 -8.13 -54.68 -17.09
C ARG A 113 -7.81 -53.38 -17.80
N ASN A 114 -8.51 -52.32 -17.40
CA ASN A 114 -8.24 -50.98 -17.88
C ASN A 114 -7.01 -50.43 -17.15
N ILE A 115 -5.95 -50.16 -17.91
CA ILE A 115 -4.69 -49.56 -17.41
C ILE A 115 -4.34 -48.39 -18.33
N PRO A 116 -5.05 -47.25 -18.26
CA PRO A 116 -4.76 -46.11 -19.14
C PRO A 116 -3.36 -45.52 -18.87
N PRO A 117 -2.61 -45.09 -19.92
CA PRO A 117 -2.94 -45.15 -21.35
C PRO A 117 -2.52 -46.46 -22.05
N ILE A 118 -1.99 -47.43 -21.31
CA ILE A 118 -1.27 -48.60 -21.84
C ILE A 118 -2.21 -49.67 -22.40
N GLN A 119 -3.37 -49.88 -21.76
CA GLN A 119 -4.32 -50.92 -22.11
C GLN A 119 -5.75 -50.46 -21.87
N VAL A 120 -6.58 -50.56 -22.91
CA VAL A 120 -8.03 -50.35 -22.80
C VAL A 120 -8.66 -51.64 -22.29
N GLY A 121 -9.31 -51.57 -21.13
CA GLY A 121 -10.01 -52.70 -20.54
C GLY A 121 -11.41 -52.90 -21.12
N ASN A 122 -12.02 -54.03 -20.79
CA ASN A 122 -13.41 -54.32 -21.12
C ASN A 122 -14.20 -54.73 -19.86
N ASN A 123 -15.50 -54.47 -19.88
CA ASN A 123 -16.46 -55.03 -18.93
C ASN A 123 -16.96 -56.38 -19.48
N VAL A 124 -17.21 -57.35 -18.59
CA VAL A 124 -17.83 -58.62 -18.96
C VAL A 124 -19.11 -58.79 -18.17
N THR A 125 -20.23 -58.88 -18.88
CA THR A 125 -21.54 -59.23 -18.31
C THR A 125 -21.95 -60.61 -18.80
N ARG A 126 -22.35 -61.50 -17.88
CA ARG A 126 -22.85 -62.84 -18.21
C ARG A 126 -24.11 -63.14 -17.41
N ASN A 127 -25.15 -63.55 -18.12
CA ASN A 127 -26.43 -63.91 -17.52
C ASN A 127 -26.69 -65.39 -17.77
N PHE A 128 -26.93 -66.14 -16.70
CA PHE A 128 -27.37 -67.54 -16.77
C PHE A 128 -28.85 -67.61 -16.44
N LEU A 129 -29.67 -67.83 -17.45
CA LEU A 129 -31.08 -68.18 -17.28
C LEU A 129 -31.17 -69.69 -17.02
N VAL A 130 -31.74 -70.06 -15.89
CA VAL A 130 -31.96 -71.45 -15.51
C VAL A 130 -33.45 -71.72 -15.40
N VAL A 131 -33.88 -72.85 -15.97
CA VAL A 131 -35.29 -73.18 -16.15
C VAL A 131 -35.57 -74.53 -15.48
N TYR A 132 -36.45 -74.55 -14.49
CA TYR A 132 -36.98 -75.76 -13.86
C TYR A 132 -38.26 -75.42 -13.08
N ASP A 133 -39.10 -76.42 -12.82
CA ASP A 133 -40.37 -76.19 -12.16
C ASP A 133 -40.20 -75.67 -10.72
N GLY A 134 -41.00 -74.66 -10.36
CA GLY A 134 -40.93 -74.00 -9.05
C GLY A 134 -39.64 -73.23 -8.75
N ALA A 135 -38.83 -72.89 -9.76
CA ALA A 135 -37.53 -72.23 -9.58
C ALA A 135 -37.56 -70.96 -8.71
N GLN A 136 -38.58 -70.11 -8.88
CA GLN A 136 -38.71 -68.89 -8.07
C GLN A 136 -38.91 -69.23 -6.58
N VAL A 137 -39.82 -70.15 -6.29
CA VAL A 137 -40.15 -70.54 -4.90
C VAL A 137 -38.97 -71.25 -4.25
N LEU A 138 -38.32 -72.18 -4.96
CA LEU A 138 -37.20 -72.95 -4.42
C LEU A 138 -35.98 -72.07 -4.11
N THR A 139 -35.72 -71.05 -4.93
CA THR A 139 -34.59 -70.12 -4.72
C THR A 139 -34.93 -68.95 -3.82
N GLY A 140 -36.22 -68.67 -3.58
CA GLY A 140 -36.68 -67.52 -2.81
C GLY A 140 -36.39 -66.16 -3.46
N ILE A 141 -36.13 -66.12 -4.77
CA ILE A 141 -35.83 -64.88 -5.49
C ILE A 141 -37.13 -64.08 -5.72
N THR A 142 -37.15 -62.84 -5.24
CA THR A 142 -38.32 -61.95 -5.31
C THR A 142 -38.15 -60.74 -6.22
N ILE A 143 -36.94 -60.52 -6.75
CA ILE A 143 -36.65 -59.41 -7.65
C ILE A 143 -37.03 -59.83 -9.07
N ASP A 144 -37.91 -59.06 -9.72
CA ASP A 144 -38.25 -59.29 -11.13
C ASP A 144 -37.07 -58.86 -12.02
N ALA A 145 -36.61 -59.74 -12.90
CA ALA A 145 -35.47 -59.49 -13.78
C ALA A 145 -35.68 -58.30 -14.74
N SER A 146 -36.92 -57.90 -15.00
CA SER A 146 -37.23 -56.69 -15.79
C SER A 146 -36.74 -55.40 -15.12
N THR A 147 -36.60 -55.38 -13.79
CA THR A 147 -36.10 -54.21 -13.03
C THR A 147 -34.60 -53.94 -13.22
N TRP A 148 -33.86 -54.86 -13.83
CA TRP A 148 -32.42 -54.70 -14.09
C TRP A 148 -32.10 -53.75 -15.24
N GLN A 149 -33.09 -53.37 -16.04
CA GLN A 149 -32.91 -52.34 -17.06
C GLN A 149 -32.59 -51.01 -16.38
N HIS A 150 -31.33 -50.60 -16.45
CA HIS A 150 -30.94 -49.28 -16.00
C HIS A 150 -31.29 -48.27 -17.09
N ASP A 151 -32.37 -47.52 -16.89
CA ASP A 151 -32.65 -46.34 -17.70
C ASP A 151 -31.75 -45.18 -17.24
N PHE A 152 -30.64 -45.00 -17.94
CA PHE A 152 -29.74 -43.87 -17.72
C PHE A 152 -30.14 -42.61 -18.49
N THR A 153 -31.21 -42.63 -19.28
CA THR A 153 -31.59 -41.52 -20.18
C THR A 153 -31.76 -40.22 -19.41
N VAL A 154 -32.51 -40.26 -18.29
CA VAL A 154 -32.74 -39.07 -17.45
C VAL A 154 -31.46 -38.60 -16.78
N ARG A 155 -30.61 -39.53 -16.31
CA ARG A 155 -29.34 -39.19 -15.66
C ARG A 155 -28.36 -38.55 -16.63
N LEU A 156 -28.22 -39.08 -17.84
CA LEU A 156 -27.34 -38.55 -18.87
C LEU A 156 -27.81 -37.16 -19.32
N ALA A 157 -29.10 -37.01 -19.64
CA ALA A 157 -29.67 -35.69 -19.97
C ALA A 157 -29.47 -34.67 -18.83
N GLY A 158 -29.59 -35.12 -17.57
CA GLY A 158 -29.33 -34.28 -16.40
C GLY A 158 -27.85 -33.95 -16.17
N ILE A 159 -26.91 -34.73 -16.72
CA ILE A 159 -25.48 -34.41 -16.71
C ILE A 159 -25.19 -33.37 -17.78
N ASP A 160 -25.69 -33.55 -19.00
CA ASP A 160 -25.50 -32.62 -20.12
C ASP A 160 -26.03 -31.22 -19.78
N GLU A 161 -27.25 -31.15 -19.21
CA GLU A 161 -27.86 -29.88 -18.81
C GLU A 161 -27.12 -29.24 -17.63
N ARG A 162 -26.60 -30.04 -16.68
CA ARG A 162 -25.79 -29.52 -15.57
C ARG A 162 -24.47 -28.95 -16.07
N GLU A 163 -23.82 -29.60 -17.03
CA GLU A 163 -22.59 -29.08 -17.64
C GLU A 163 -22.88 -27.76 -18.37
N ARG A 164 -23.95 -27.71 -19.17
CA ARG A 164 -24.37 -26.48 -19.85
C ARG A 164 -24.66 -25.36 -18.84
N GLN A 165 -25.41 -25.62 -17.78
CA GLN A 165 -25.69 -24.61 -16.74
C GLN A 165 -24.42 -24.17 -16.00
N SER A 166 -23.54 -25.10 -15.64
CA SER A 166 -22.25 -24.77 -15.02
C SER A 166 -21.40 -23.88 -15.92
N ASN A 167 -21.36 -24.15 -17.22
CA ASN A 167 -20.67 -23.31 -18.18
C ASN A 167 -21.38 -21.95 -18.35
N ARG A 168 -22.71 -21.91 -18.35
CA ARG A 168 -23.51 -20.68 -18.40
C ARG A 168 -23.22 -19.78 -17.21
N ASP A 169 -23.19 -20.31 -15.99
CA ASP A 169 -22.91 -19.51 -14.79
C ASP A 169 -21.51 -18.88 -14.82
N VAL A 170 -20.57 -19.56 -15.48
CA VAL A 170 -19.16 -19.15 -15.58
C VAL A 170 -18.91 -18.18 -16.75
N PHE A 171 -19.48 -18.44 -17.93
CA PHE A 171 -19.22 -17.69 -19.16
C PHE A 171 -20.34 -16.70 -19.53
N GLY A 172 -21.49 -16.75 -18.86
CA GLY A 172 -22.64 -15.92 -19.16
C GLY A 172 -23.36 -16.33 -20.46
N ARG A 173 -24.02 -15.37 -21.11
CA ARG A 173 -24.86 -15.65 -22.28
C ARG A 173 -24.14 -15.89 -23.57
N ALA A 174 -23.13 -15.10 -23.82
CA ALA A 174 -22.25 -15.30 -24.94
C ALA A 174 -20.87 -14.82 -24.52
N CYS A 175 -19.89 -15.71 -24.63
CA CYS A 175 -18.49 -15.41 -24.36
C CYS A 175 -17.66 -15.85 -25.56
N PHE A 176 -16.93 -14.92 -26.15
CA PHE A 176 -16.04 -15.18 -27.27
C PHE A 176 -14.60 -14.91 -26.84
N PHE A 177 -13.70 -15.87 -27.01
CA PHE A 177 -12.32 -15.69 -26.59
C PHE A 177 -11.57 -14.87 -27.66
N GLY A 178 -11.25 -13.62 -27.36
CA GLY A 178 -10.59 -12.71 -28.32
C GLY A 178 -11.38 -12.56 -29.63
N SER A 179 -10.75 -12.88 -30.76
CA SER A 179 -11.37 -12.77 -32.10
C SER A 179 -12.13 -14.02 -32.55
N SER A 180 -12.38 -14.97 -31.64
CA SER A 180 -13.07 -16.23 -31.95
C SER A 180 -14.46 -16.02 -32.54
N LEU A 181 -14.74 -16.63 -33.69
CA LEU A 181 -16.02 -16.48 -34.41
C LEU A 181 -16.37 -15.04 -34.81
N GLN A 182 -15.38 -14.14 -34.90
CA GLN A 182 -15.58 -12.80 -35.44
C GLN A 182 -15.90 -12.87 -36.93
N LEU A 183 -16.96 -12.19 -37.36
CA LEU A 183 -17.25 -11.99 -38.78
C LEU A 183 -16.22 -11.03 -39.38
N GLU A 184 -15.57 -11.45 -40.47
CA GLU A 184 -14.63 -10.62 -41.20
C GLU A 184 -14.79 -10.78 -42.71
N LYS A 185 -14.33 -9.76 -43.44
CA LYS A 185 -14.27 -9.77 -44.90
C LYS A 185 -12.83 -10.06 -45.33
N VAL A 186 -12.63 -11.08 -46.17
CA VAL A 186 -11.33 -11.44 -46.75
C VAL A 186 -11.44 -11.40 -48.27
N GLY A 187 -10.82 -10.40 -48.88
CA GLY A 187 -10.97 -10.15 -50.32
C GLY A 187 -12.42 -9.81 -50.68
N SER A 188 -13.07 -10.65 -51.48
CA SER A 188 -14.48 -10.53 -51.86
C SER A 188 -15.43 -11.44 -51.07
N ALA A 189 -14.91 -12.28 -50.17
CA ALA A 189 -15.69 -13.24 -49.39
C ALA A 189 -15.82 -12.83 -47.92
N TYR A 190 -16.79 -13.42 -47.22
CA TYR A 190 -16.97 -13.27 -45.77
C TYR A 190 -16.71 -14.58 -45.08
N GLN A 191 -16.16 -14.51 -43.86
CA GLN A 191 -15.89 -15.68 -43.05
C GLN A 191 -16.00 -15.37 -41.56
N LEU A 192 -16.24 -16.40 -40.74
CA LEU A 192 -15.98 -16.34 -39.31
C LEU A 192 -14.57 -16.82 -38.99
N LYS A 193 -13.87 -16.12 -38.11
CA LYS A 193 -12.56 -16.53 -37.61
C LYS A 193 -12.61 -17.84 -36.79
N PRO A 194 -11.54 -18.66 -36.83
CA PRO A 194 -11.40 -19.80 -35.93
C PRO A 194 -11.33 -19.34 -34.47
N GLY A 195 -11.62 -20.25 -33.54
CA GLY A 195 -11.48 -20.02 -32.11
C GLY A 195 -12.53 -20.71 -31.26
N ILE A 196 -12.63 -20.30 -30.01
CA ILE A 196 -13.49 -20.89 -28.98
C ILE A 196 -14.51 -19.85 -28.49
N ALA A 197 -15.77 -20.27 -28.34
CA ALA A 197 -16.83 -19.49 -27.74
C ALA A 197 -17.73 -20.37 -26.86
N TYR A 198 -18.44 -19.75 -25.92
CA TYR A 198 -19.49 -20.39 -25.14
C TYR A 198 -20.78 -19.60 -25.32
N ILE A 199 -21.83 -20.26 -25.81
CA ILE A 199 -23.15 -19.67 -26.04
C ILE A 199 -24.16 -20.40 -25.16
N GLU A 200 -24.77 -19.71 -24.20
CA GLU A 200 -25.69 -20.32 -23.23
C GLU A 200 -25.09 -21.56 -22.54
N GLY A 201 -23.75 -21.56 -22.33
CA GLY A 201 -22.99 -22.66 -21.75
C GLY A 201 -22.57 -23.78 -22.72
N ILE A 202 -22.98 -23.72 -23.98
CA ILE A 202 -22.59 -24.67 -25.02
C ILE A 202 -21.24 -24.24 -25.61
N ARG A 203 -20.25 -25.13 -25.54
CA ARG A 203 -18.90 -24.88 -26.06
C ARG A 203 -18.88 -25.04 -27.58
N LEU A 204 -18.45 -23.99 -28.26
CA LEU A 204 -18.15 -23.96 -29.69
C LEU A 204 -16.64 -23.90 -29.88
N GLU A 205 -16.08 -24.79 -30.69
CA GLU A 205 -14.66 -24.79 -31.03
C GLU A 205 -14.47 -24.96 -32.54
N ARG A 206 -13.65 -24.10 -33.13
CA ARG A 206 -13.20 -24.23 -34.52
C ARG A 206 -11.71 -24.00 -34.64
N THR A 207 -11.05 -24.88 -35.39
CA THR A 207 -9.63 -24.76 -35.72
C THR A 207 -9.37 -24.02 -37.03
N ALA A 208 -10.39 -23.85 -37.88
CA ALA A 208 -10.30 -23.16 -39.17
C ALA A 208 -11.44 -22.16 -39.40
N ALA A 209 -11.20 -21.15 -40.24
CA ALA A 209 -12.21 -20.16 -40.62
C ALA A 209 -13.44 -20.82 -41.26
N LEU A 210 -14.63 -20.22 -41.07
CA LEU A 210 -15.89 -20.67 -41.68
C LEU A 210 -16.30 -19.69 -42.77
N PRO A 211 -16.26 -20.08 -44.06
CA PRO A 211 -16.89 -19.28 -45.10
C PRO A 211 -18.37 -19.07 -44.81
N VAL A 212 -18.85 -17.84 -44.98
CA VAL A 212 -20.28 -17.49 -44.86
C VAL A 212 -20.68 -16.58 -46.01
N ASP A 213 -21.87 -16.81 -46.55
CA ASP A 213 -22.39 -16.04 -47.69
C ASP A 213 -23.58 -15.17 -47.23
N PRO A 214 -23.41 -13.85 -47.11
CA PRO A 214 -24.51 -12.94 -46.81
C PRO A 214 -25.55 -12.97 -47.94
N PRO A 215 -26.86 -12.99 -47.63
CA PRO A 215 -27.91 -13.06 -48.65
C PRO A 215 -28.07 -11.74 -49.44
N GLY A 216 -27.49 -10.64 -48.94
CA GLY A 216 -27.58 -9.30 -49.51
C GLY A 216 -27.11 -8.26 -48.49
N PHE A 217 -27.20 -6.97 -48.82
CA PHE A 217 -26.90 -5.87 -47.91
C PHE A 217 -28.11 -4.91 -47.84
N PRO A 218 -28.52 -4.45 -46.64
CA PRO A 218 -27.95 -4.77 -45.33
C PRO A 218 -28.29 -6.19 -44.87
N ALA A 219 -27.40 -6.80 -44.09
CA ALA A 219 -27.62 -8.10 -43.45
C ALA A 219 -27.10 -8.13 -42.01
N ALA A 220 -27.71 -8.93 -41.15
CA ALA A 220 -27.26 -9.16 -39.79
C ALA A 220 -27.03 -10.66 -39.58
N ALA A 221 -25.83 -11.00 -39.12
CA ALA A 221 -25.39 -12.36 -38.85
C ALA A 221 -25.64 -12.72 -37.40
N TRP A 222 -26.25 -13.88 -37.19
CA TRP A 222 -26.53 -14.46 -35.88
C TRP A 222 -26.01 -15.89 -35.84
N LEU A 223 -25.56 -16.33 -34.67
CA LEU A 223 -25.36 -17.75 -34.38
C LEU A 223 -26.66 -18.33 -33.85
N ASP A 224 -27.09 -19.43 -34.46
CA ASP A 224 -28.12 -20.33 -33.92
C ASP A 224 -27.41 -21.57 -33.38
N VAL A 225 -27.51 -21.81 -32.06
CA VAL A 225 -26.76 -22.83 -31.33
C VAL A 225 -27.69 -23.70 -30.50
N ALA A 226 -27.50 -25.02 -30.57
CA ALA A 226 -28.25 -26.01 -29.82
C ALA A 226 -27.37 -27.19 -29.40
N LEU A 227 -27.77 -27.90 -28.35
CA LEU A 227 -27.25 -29.23 -28.05
C LEU A 227 -28.19 -30.26 -28.67
N GLN A 228 -27.67 -31.06 -29.60
CA GLN A 228 -28.46 -32.03 -30.35
C GLN A 228 -27.86 -33.42 -30.22
N ARG A 229 -28.73 -34.43 -30.14
CA ARG A 229 -28.31 -35.83 -30.14
C ARG A 229 -27.74 -36.21 -31.49
N GLU A 230 -26.54 -36.77 -31.48
CA GLU A 230 -25.91 -37.42 -32.62
C GLU A 230 -25.52 -38.84 -32.22
N LEU A 231 -26.26 -39.82 -32.74
CA LEU A 231 -26.12 -41.24 -32.38
C LEU A 231 -26.25 -41.46 -30.85
N SER A 232 -25.13 -41.78 -30.20
CA SER A 232 -25.03 -42.06 -28.75
C SER A 232 -24.46 -40.87 -27.96
N ASP A 233 -24.26 -39.72 -28.59
CA ASP A 233 -23.67 -38.52 -28.00
C ASP A 233 -24.62 -37.31 -28.10
N VAL A 234 -24.32 -36.24 -27.36
CA VAL A 234 -24.99 -34.95 -27.46
C VAL A 234 -23.93 -33.91 -27.81
N VAL A 235 -24.03 -33.35 -29.01
CA VAL A 235 -23.00 -32.45 -29.57
C VAL A 235 -23.55 -31.04 -29.77
N ALA A 236 -22.64 -30.07 -29.77
CA ALA A 236 -22.98 -28.70 -30.12
C ALA A 236 -23.28 -28.60 -31.63
N SER A 237 -24.54 -28.39 -31.97
CA SER A 237 -25.02 -28.13 -33.33
C SER A 237 -25.25 -26.64 -33.49
N TRP A 238 -24.74 -26.04 -34.56
CA TRP A 238 -24.89 -24.60 -34.76
C TRP A 238 -24.73 -24.19 -36.23
N SER A 239 -25.29 -23.03 -36.57
CA SER A 239 -25.17 -22.43 -37.89
C SER A 239 -25.19 -20.91 -37.84
N VAL A 240 -24.78 -20.27 -38.93
CA VAL A 240 -24.94 -18.81 -39.11
C VAL A 240 -26.27 -18.57 -39.80
N VAL A 241 -27.17 -17.87 -39.11
CA VAL A 241 -28.48 -17.48 -39.62
C VAL A 241 -28.52 -15.97 -39.85
N TRP A 242 -29.23 -15.58 -40.90
CA TRP A 242 -29.33 -14.17 -41.30
C TRP A 242 -30.69 -13.58 -40.94
N GLY A 243 -30.70 -12.31 -40.53
CA GLY A 243 -31.91 -11.54 -40.21
C GLY A 243 -31.75 -10.66 -38.98
N THR A 244 -32.75 -9.83 -38.69
CA THR A 244 -32.75 -8.92 -37.54
C THR A 244 -33.64 -9.46 -36.42
N GLY A 245 -33.29 -9.16 -35.17
CA GLY A 245 -34.14 -9.46 -34.00
C GLY A 245 -34.46 -10.94 -33.79
N LYS A 246 -33.52 -11.85 -34.07
CA LYS A 246 -33.71 -13.29 -33.78
C LYS A 246 -33.83 -13.51 -32.27
N THR A 247 -34.68 -14.44 -31.86
CA THR A 247 -34.90 -14.81 -30.47
C THR A 247 -34.68 -16.30 -30.28
N ASP A 248 -34.34 -16.69 -29.05
CA ASP A 248 -34.24 -18.09 -28.66
C ASP A 248 -35.59 -18.79 -28.89
N TYR A 249 -35.56 -20.05 -29.34
CA TYR A 249 -36.76 -20.79 -29.71
C TYR A 249 -36.60 -22.29 -29.47
N ILE A 250 -37.72 -23.02 -29.51
CA ILE A 250 -37.73 -24.49 -29.49
C ILE A 250 -38.14 -24.96 -30.88
N ASP A 251 -37.39 -25.87 -31.46
CA ASP A 251 -37.68 -26.44 -32.77
C ASP A 251 -38.82 -27.49 -32.72
N SER A 252 -39.20 -28.03 -33.88
CA SER A 252 -40.26 -29.05 -33.96
C SER A 252 -39.89 -30.39 -33.29
N ALA A 253 -38.61 -30.62 -33.01
CA ALA A 253 -38.11 -31.81 -32.33
C ALA A 253 -38.02 -31.60 -30.81
N GLY A 254 -38.37 -30.41 -30.30
CA GLY A 254 -38.29 -30.08 -28.88
C GLY A 254 -36.90 -29.67 -28.42
N VAL A 255 -35.98 -29.37 -29.34
CA VAL A 255 -34.62 -28.92 -29.02
C VAL A 255 -34.64 -27.40 -28.79
N GLN A 256 -33.98 -26.96 -27.72
CA GLN A 256 -33.80 -25.54 -27.43
C GLN A 256 -32.64 -24.96 -28.24
N HIS A 257 -32.94 -23.90 -28.99
CA HIS A 257 -32.02 -23.11 -29.79
C HIS A 257 -31.77 -21.73 -29.17
N TYR A 258 -30.52 -21.29 -29.20
CA TYR A 258 -30.07 -20.01 -28.66
C TYR A 258 -29.48 -19.14 -29.76
N CYS A 259 -30.07 -17.96 -29.92
CA CYS A 259 -29.74 -17.00 -30.97
C CYS A 259 -28.92 -15.83 -30.41
N ILE A 260 -27.70 -15.64 -30.92
CA ILE A 260 -26.78 -14.55 -30.54
C ILE A 260 -26.34 -13.75 -31.77
N ALA A 261 -26.53 -12.43 -31.73
CA ALA A 261 -26.01 -11.53 -32.76
C ALA A 261 -24.48 -11.54 -32.73
N ILE A 262 -23.85 -11.71 -33.89
CA ILE A 262 -22.38 -11.72 -34.02
C ILE A 262 -21.85 -10.61 -34.91
N GLY A 263 -22.67 -10.03 -35.79
CA GLY A 263 -22.24 -8.89 -36.56
C GLY A 263 -23.31 -8.36 -37.50
N GLU A 264 -23.12 -7.13 -37.94
CA GLU A 264 -23.91 -6.47 -38.95
C GLU A 264 -23.06 -6.13 -40.16
N LEU A 265 -23.69 -6.22 -41.33
CA LEU A 265 -23.15 -5.86 -42.63
C LEU A 265 -24.05 -4.77 -43.22
N PRO A 266 -23.86 -3.49 -42.84
CA PRO A 266 -24.66 -2.39 -43.38
C PRO A 266 -24.46 -2.20 -44.89
N SER A 267 -23.27 -2.56 -45.39
CA SER A 267 -22.88 -2.45 -46.79
C SER A 267 -21.86 -3.52 -47.15
N SER A 268 -21.50 -3.64 -48.43
CA SER A 268 -20.51 -4.60 -48.90
C SER A 268 -19.06 -4.30 -48.47
N THR A 269 -18.80 -3.16 -47.82
CA THR A 269 -17.45 -2.75 -47.39
C THR A 269 -17.34 -2.58 -45.87
N THR A 270 -18.45 -2.62 -45.14
CA THR A 270 -18.50 -2.37 -43.70
C THR A 270 -18.93 -3.62 -42.96
N VAL A 271 -18.13 -4.04 -41.97
CA VAL A 271 -18.47 -5.10 -41.03
C VAL A 271 -18.45 -4.51 -39.63
N SER A 272 -19.58 -4.58 -38.95
CA SER A 272 -19.74 -4.15 -37.55
C SER A 272 -19.81 -5.39 -36.67
N ASP A 273 -18.86 -5.52 -35.74
CA ASP A 273 -18.86 -6.62 -34.78
C ASP A 273 -19.86 -6.34 -33.67
N LEU A 274 -20.81 -7.27 -33.47
CA LEU A 274 -21.85 -7.15 -32.43
C LEU A 274 -21.65 -8.14 -31.28
N ARG A 275 -20.57 -8.93 -31.33
CA ARG A 275 -20.29 -9.89 -30.26
C ARG A 275 -20.04 -9.12 -28.96
N PRO A 276 -20.65 -9.53 -27.84
CA PRO A 276 -20.21 -9.09 -26.53
C PRO A 276 -18.82 -9.68 -26.26
N VAL A 277 -17.78 -8.91 -26.57
CA VAL A 277 -16.39 -9.30 -26.36
C VAL A 277 -15.93 -8.84 -24.98
N GLU A 278 -15.84 -9.80 -24.06
CA GLU A 278 -15.04 -9.64 -22.85
C GLU A 278 -13.64 -10.19 -23.14
N PRO A 279 -12.55 -9.43 -22.94
CA PRO A 279 -11.20 -9.89 -23.22
C PRO A 279 -10.77 -10.97 -22.21
N VAL A 280 -11.14 -12.22 -22.50
CA VAL A 280 -10.70 -13.41 -21.77
C VAL A 280 -9.65 -14.12 -22.62
N THR A 281 -8.38 -13.80 -22.37
CA THR A 281 -7.23 -14.39 -23.08
C THR A 281 -6.56 -15.54 -22.31
N GLY A 282 -7.10 -15.92 -21.14
CA GLY A 282 -6.57 -16.98 -20.26
C GLY A 282 -7.64 -17.60 -19.35
N PRO A 283 -7.26 -18.45 -18.38
CA PRO A 283 -8.20 -19.09 -17.46
C PRO A 283 -9.05 -18.06 -16.70
N LEU A 284 -10.36 -18.29 -16.60
CA LEU A 284 -11.28 -17.37 -15.92
C LEU A 284 -10.92 -17.15 -14.45
N VAL A 285 -10.36 -18.16 -13.77
CA VAL A 285 -9.84 -17.97 -12.41
C VAL A 285 -8.69 -16.97 -12.40
N GLY A 286 -7.86 -16.86 -13.43
CA GLY A 286 -6.90 -15.77 -13.57
C GLY A 286 -7.65 -14.44 -13.74
N THR A 287 -8.57 -14.36 -14.70
CA THR A 287 -9.34 -13.15 -15.00
C THR A 287 -10.19 -12.64 -13.82
N PHE A 288 -10.68 -13.52 -12.96
CA PHE A 288 -11.48 -13.20 -11.78
C PHE A 288 -10.66 -13.14 -10.47
N ALA A 289 -9.64 -13.98 -10.27
CA ALA A 289 -8.78 -13.93 -9.08
C ALA A 289 -7.79 -12.75 -9.13
N PHE A 290 -7.50 -12.20 -10.32
CA PHE A 290 -6.86 -10.89 -10.40
C PHE A 290 -7.79 -9.75 -9.96
N ARG A 291 -9.10 -9.95 -9.76
CA ARG A 291 -10.01 -8.88 -9.29
C ARG A 291 -9.93 -8.56 -7.79
N THR A 292 -8.99 -9.14 -7.03
CA THR A 292 -8.56 -8.64 -5.71
C THR A 292 -7.35 -7.71 -5.83
N GLY A 293 -7.48 -6.67 -6.66
CA GLY A 293 -6.44 -5.67 -6.89
C GLY A 293 -7.06 -4.37 -7.39
N ASP A 294 -6.35 -3.26 -7.21
CA ASP A 294 -6.76 -1.94 -7.69
C ASP A 294 -6.61 -1.83 -9.21
N TYR A 295 -7.72 -1.62 -9.91
CA TYR A 295 -7.74 -1.37 -11.36
C TYR A 295 -8.47 -0.08 -11.69
N GLU A 296 -7.98 0.59 -12.72
CA GLU A 296 -8.46 1.87 -13.25
C GLU A 296 -9.92 1.81 -13.77
N GLY A 297 -10.46 0.61 -14.02
CA GLY A 297 -11.82 0.37 -14.52
C GLY A 297 -12.75 -0.45 -13.59
N LEU A 298 -12.37 -0.71 -12.34
CA LEU A 298 -13.22 -1.47 -11.41
C LEU A 298 -14.35 -0.58 -10.88
N ARG A 299 -15.62 -1.00 -11.05
CA ARG A 299 -16.85 -0.28 -10.63
C ARG A 299 -16.87 0.12 -9.14
N ALA A 300 -16.02 -0.49 -8.31
CA ALA A 300 -15.85 -0.13 -6.90
C ALA A 300 -15.00 1.13 -6.67
N ARG A 301 -14.34 1.68 -7.70
CA ARG A 301 -13.82 3.07 -7.71
C ARG A 301 -14.70 4.04 -8.53
N ALA A 302 -15.69 3.53 -9.25
CA ALA A 302 -16.55 4.30 -10.14
C ALA A 302 -18.01 4.31 -9.66
N THR A 303 -18.23 4.59 -8.38
CA THR A 303 -19.40 5.41 -8.05
C THR A 303 -18.91 6.85 -8.03
N THR A 304 -18.89 7.46 -9.21
CA THR A 304 -18.74 8.91 -9.32
C THR A 304 -19.96 9.57 -8.67
N LYS A 305 -19.88 10.87 -8.35
CA LYS A 305 -21.05 11.64 -7.88
C LYS A 305 -22.26 11.51 -8.82
N ALA A 306 -22.03 11.25 -10.11
CA ALA A 306 -23.09 11.03 -11.10
C ALA A 306 -23.77 9.66 -10.94
N ASP A 307 -23.02 8.60 -10.62
CA ASP A 307 -23.53 7.23 -10.54
C ASP A 307 -24.45 6.98 -9.34
N VAL A 308 -24.34 7.79 -8.29
CA VAL A 308 -25.18 7.77 -7.07
C VAL A 308 -26.12 8.97 -6.97
N GLY A 309 -26.29 9.74 -8.05
CA GLY A 309 -27.15 10.93 -8.05
C GLY A 309 -26.72 12.02 -7.05
N LEU A 310 -25.48 11.98 -6.54
CA LEU A 310 -24.93 12.98 -5.61
C LEU A 310 -24.65 14.33 -6.28
N SER A 311 -24.60 14.39 -7.61
CA SER A 311 -24.65 15.62 -8.42
C SER A 311 -26.08 16.08 -8.73
N GLU A 312 -27.06 15.19 -8.61
CA GLU A 312 -28.50 15.41 -8.80
C GLU A 312 -29.21 15.75 -7.46
N LEU A 313 -28.45 15.96 -6.39
CA LEU A 313 -28.94 16.54 -5.14
C LEU A 313 -28.69 18.05 -5.20
N PRO A 314 -29.61 18.86 -5.75
CA PRO A 314 -29.43 20.30 -5.97
C PRO A 314 -29.11 21.10 -4.69
N ASN A 315 -29.22 20.47 -3.51
CA ASN A 315 -29.06 21.12 -2.22
C ASN A 315 -27.88 20.58 -1.39
N ALA A 316 -27.14 19.58 -1.86
CA ALA A 316 -26.19 18.86 -0.99
C ALA A 316 -24.76 19.43 -0.96
N LYS A 317 -24.40 20.37 -1.85
CA LYS A 317 -23.06 20.96 -1.91
C LYS A 317 -23.14 22.46 -2.16
N SER A 318 -22.40 23.26 -1.41
CA SER A 318 -22.32 24.70 -1.61
C SER A 318 -20.90 25.23 -1.38
N ASP A 319 -20.52 26.23 -2.16
CA ASP A 319 -19.37 27.11 -1.98
C ASP A 319 -19.76 28.54 -1.61
N ASP A 320 -21.04 28.77 -1.32
CA ASP A 320 -21.55 30.06 -0.84
C ASP A 320 -21.03 30.35 0.58
N PRO A 321 -20.19 31.39 0.78
CA PRO A 321 -19.67 31.76 2.09
C PRO A 321 -20.74 32.28 3.05
N ALA A 322 -21.95 32.59 2.58
CA ALA A 322 -23.08 33.03 3.41
C ALA A 322 -23.93 31.86 3.95
N SER A 323 -23.70 30.63 3.49
CA SER A 323 -24.47 29.45 3.93
C SER A 323 -23.86 28.78 5.17
N ASN A 324 -24.69 28.42 6.15
CA ASN A 324 -24.28 27.74 7.39
C ASN A 324 -25.11 26.49 7.74
N SER A 325 -25.79 25.91 6.74
CA SER A 325 -26.67 24.75 6.95
C SER A 325 -25.87 23.48 7.26
N SER A 326 -26.28 22.74 8.30
CA SER A 326 -25.73 21.42 8.64
C SER A 326 -26.11 20.32 7.65
N GLU A 327 -27.04 20.61 6.74
CA GLU A 327 -27.54 19.66 5.72
C GLU A 327 -26.76 19.79 4.39
N ILE A 328 -25.85 20.76 4.29
CA ILE A 328 -25.10 21.07 3.06
C ILE A 328 -23.62 20.78 3.27
N LEU A 329 -23.03 19.96 2.40
CA LEU A 329 -21.61 19.65 2.46
C LEU A 329 -20.79 20.80 1.84
N ALA A 330 -19.76 21.25 2.55
CA ALA A 330 -18.80 22.20 2.00
C ALA A 330 -18.05 21.59 0.80
N THR A 331 -17.94 22.34 -0.29
CA THR A 331 -17.10 21.91 -1.41
C THR A 331 -15.60 22.04 -1.08
N THR A 332 -14.75 21.33 -1.82
CA THR A 332 -13.29 21.52 -1.73
C THR A 332 -12.89 22.96 -2.07
N ALA A 333 -13.61 23.63 -2.98
CA ALA A 333 -13.39 25.05 -3.28
C ALA A 333 -13.71 25.94 -2.08
N ALA A 334 -14.84 25.70 -1.39
CA ALA A 334 -15.23 26.41 -0.18
C ALA A 334 -14.21 26.23 0.94
N LEU A 335 -13.76 24.99 1.17
CA LEU A 335 -12.75 24.69 2.19
C LEU A 335 -11.40 25.36 1.87
N ASN A 336 -10.98 25.33 0.61
CA ASN A 336 -9.76 26.01 0.17
C ASN A 336 -9.88 27.53 0.30
N ALA A 337 -11.05 28.11 -0.01
CA ALA A 337 -11.30 29.54 0.17
C ALA A 337 -11.29 29.93 1.66
N ALA A 338 -11.94 29.14 2.53
CA ALA A 338 -11.92 29.35 3.97
C ALA A 338 -10.50 29.20 4.55
N MET A 339 -9.76 28.18 4.15
CA MET A 339 -8.35 28.02 4.52
C MET A 339 -7.50 29.18 3.99
N GLY A 340 -7.79 29.72 2.81
CA GLY A 340 -7.16 30.92 2.27
C GLY A 340 -7.41 32.14 3.17
N GLN A 341 -8.65 32.35 3.63
CA GLN A 341 -9.00 33.44 4.54
C GLN A 341 -8.37 33.31 5.93
N VAL A 342 -8.07 32.09 6.40
CA VAL A 342 -7.47 31.87 7.74
C VAL A 342 -5.94 31.84 7.67
N VAL A 343 -5.35 31.19 6.66
CA VAL A 343 -3.90 30.93 6.57
C VAL A 343 -3.17 32.04 5.81
N SER A 344 -3.75 32.60 4.75
CA SER A 344 -3.11 33.68 3.97
C SER A 344 -2.83 34.95 4.76
N PRO A 345 -3.71 35.47 5.65
CA PRO A 345 -3.38 36.68 6.42
C PRO A 345 -2.28 36.43 7.47
N MET A 346 -1.97 35.16 7.77
CA MET A 346 -0.88 34.81 8.68
C MET A 346 0.48 34.78 7.97
N ALA A 347 0.54 34.79 6.64
CA ALA A 347 1.81 34.82 5.92
C ALA A 347 2.61 36.07 6.34
N GLY A 348 3.89 35.88 6.68
CA GLY A 348 4.73 36.95 7.24
C GLY A 348 4.71 37.05 8.77
N MET A 349 3.81 36.34 9.46
CA MET A 349 3.81 36.26 10.92
C MET A 349 5.11 35.62 11.43
N VAL A 350 5.78 36.30 12.36
CA VAL A 350 6.95 35.78 13.08
C VAL A 350 6.52 35.28 14.46
N ALA A 351 6.89 34.05 14.81
CA ALA A 351 6.56 33.45 16.09
C ALA A 351 7.73 32.67 16.69
N ALA A 352 7.79 32.63 18.03
CA ALA A 352 8.78 31.87 18.78
C ALA A 352 8.26 30.47 19.12
N PHE A 353 9.08 29.45 18.87
CA PHE A 353 8.73 28.06 19.10
C PHE A 353 9.68 27.42 20.12
N ALA A 354 9.12 26.68 21.08
CA ALA A 354 9.86 25.87 22.06
C ALA A 354 10.35 24.52 21.48
N ARG A 355 10.83 24.54 20.23
CA ARG A 355 11.41 23.41 19.51
C ARG A 355 12.56 23.89 18.62
N ASN A 356 13.45 22.99 18.22
CA ASN A 356 14.65 23.30 17.44
C ASN A 356 14.49 23.10 15.91
N THR A 357 13.30 22.70 15.46
CA THR A 357 12.95 22.51 14.03
C THR A 357 11.70 23.33 13.69
N ALA A 358 11.62 23.86 12.48
CA ALA A 358 10.44 24.60 12.02
C ALA A 358 9.25 23.61 11.87
N PRO A 359 8.05 23.94 12.38
CA PRO A 359 6.83 23.18 12.10
C PRO A 359 6.45 23.21 10.62
N ALA A 360 5.59 22.28 10.20
CA ALA A 360 5.00 22.32 8.86
C ALA A 360 4.24 23.64 8.64
N GLY A 361 4.44 24.26 7.47
CA GLY A 361 3.88 25.57 7.14
C GLY A 361 4.67 26.77 7.66
N TRP A 362 5.85 26.55 8.27
CA TRP A 362 6.73 27.60 8.77
C TRP A 362 8.16 27.44 8.22
N LEU A 363 8.87 28.56 8.03
CA LEU A 363 10.29 28.62 7.71
C LEU A 363 11.07 29.19 8.90
N LYS A 364 12.34 28.83 9.06
CA LYS A 364 13.20 29.47 10.08
C LYS A 364 13.43 30.94 9.68
N ALA A 365 13.32 31.86 10.63
CA ALA A 365 13.67 33.26 10.42
C ALA A 365 15.19 33.44 10.57
N ASN A 366 15.96 32.98 9.57
CA ASN A 366 17.42 32.87 9.61
C ASN A 366 18.14 33.61 8.46
N GLY A 367 17.48 34.58 7.81
CA GLY A 367 18.08 35.33 6.70
C GLY A 367 18.15 34.59 5.36
N ALA A 368 17.63 33.36 5.25
CA ALA A 368 17.74 32.57 4.03
C ALA A 368 17.03 33.22 2.83
N ALA A 369 17.63 33.08 1.64
CA ALA A 369 16.97 33.43 0.38
C ALA A 369 16.02 32.29 -0.04
N VAL A 370 14.75 32.61 -0.29
CA VAL A 370 13.71 31.65 -0.64
C VAL A 370 12.97 32.04 -1.93
N SER A 371 12.35 31.08 -2.60
CA SER A 371 11.70 31.27 -3.91
C SER A 371 10.44 32.13 -3.82
N ARG A 372 10.34 33.16 -4.67
CA ARG A 372 9.14 34.01 -4.82
C ARG A 372 7.93 33.24 -5.34
N THR A 373 8.15 32.21 -6.17
CA THR A 373 7.05 31.42 -6.76
C THR A 373 6.56 30.36 -5.78
N THR A 374 7.47 29.71 -5.05
CA THR A 374 7.11 28.68 -4.06
C THR A 374 6.42 29.30 -2.84
N TYR A 375 6.85 30.49 -2.42
CA TYR A 375 6.34 31.18 -1.25
C TYR A 375 5.68 32.52 -1.64
N ALA A 376 4.81 32.49 -2.66
CA ALA A 376 4.18 33.68 -3.20
C ALA A 376 3.36 34.49 -2.17
N PRO A 377 2.55 33.88 -1.27
CA PRO A 377 1.85 34.63 -0.23
C PRO A 377 2.80 35.33 0.73
N LEU A 378 3.90 34.67 1.12
CA LEU A 378 4.92 35.27 1.97
C LEU A 378 5.66 36.41 1.27
N PHE A 379 6.00 36.26 -0.02
CA PHE A 379 6.63 37.33 -0.79
C PHE A 379 5.70 38.53 -0.93
N ALA A 380 4.40 38.30 -1.15
CA ALA A 380 3.41 39.37 -1.16
C ALA A 380 3.32 40.10 0.20
N ALA A 381 3.50 39.38 1.30
CA ALA A 381 3.42 39.94 2.66
C ALA A 381 4.67 40.76 3.06
N ILE A 382 5.89 40.28 2.78
CA ILE A 382 7.12 40.93 3.28
C ILE A 382 7.99 41.57 2.20
N GLY A 383 7.71 41.29 0.93
CA GLY A 383 8.47 41.79 -0.21
C GLY A 383 9.96 41.50 -0.09
N THR A 384 10.77 42.55 -0.27
CA THR A 384 12.23 42.51 -0.16
C THR A 384 12.76 43.28 1.06
N THR A 385 11.90 43.54 2.07
CA THR A 385 12.25 44.31 3.27
C THR A 385 13.51 43.78 3.96
N PHE A 386 13.68 42.45 3.98
CA PHE A 386 14.83 41.78 4.62
C PHE A 386 15.93 41.37 3.62
N GLY A 387 15.85 41.87 2.38
CA GLY A 387 16.81 41.63 1.32
C GLY A 387 16.17 41.12 0.03
N ALA A 388 16.72 41.55 -1.10
CA ALA A 388 16.18 41.24 -2.43
C ALA A 388 16.48 39.81 -2.93
N GLY A 389 17.18 38.99 -2.14
CA GLY A 389 17.69 37.70 -2.59
C GLY A 389 18.63 37.87 -3.78
N ASN A 390 18.35 37.18 -4.88
CA ASN A 390 19.07 37.32 -6.15
C ASN A 390 18.54 38.46 -7.04
N GLY A 391 17.59 39.26 -6.55
CA GLY A 391 17.00 40.37 -7.29
C GLY A 391 15.90 40.00 -8.29
N SER A 392 15.63 38.71 -8.53
CA SER A 392 14.66 38.26 -9.54
C SER A 392 13.73 37.17 -9.02
N THR A 393 14.24 35.98 -8.70
CA THR A 393 13.45 34.80 -8.38
C THR A 393 13.38 34.48 -6.89
N THR A 394 14.21 35.13 -6.05
CA THR A 394 14.23 34.94 -4.60
C THR A 394 14.03 36.24 -3.81
N PHE A 395 13.76 36.10 -2.52
CA PHE A 395 13.73 37.17 -1.51
C PHE A 395 14.26 36.62 -0.18
N ASN A 396 14.76 37.48 0.70
CA ASN A 396 15.32 37.04 1.98
C ASN A 396 14.27 37.05 3.08
N LEU A 397 14.36 36.06 3.96
CA LEU A 397 13.63 36.03 5.23
C LEU A 397 14.30 36.99 6.24
N PRO A 398 13.58 37.45 7.28
CA PRO A 398 14.24 38.11 8.43
C PRO A 398 15.26 37.16 9.08
N ASP A 399 16.36 37.71 9.59
CA ASP A 399 17.31 36.99 10.43
C ASP A 399 17.12 37.38 11.89
N MET A 400 16.44 36.50 12.65
CA MET A 400 16.05 36.76 14.04
C MET A 400 16.94 36.00 15.04
N ARG A 401 18.09 35.49 14.58
CA ARG A 401 19.00 34.72 15.43
C ARG A 401 19.76 35.68 16.34
N GLY A 402 19.55 35.57 17.65
CA GLY A 402 20.17 36.43 18.65
C GLY A 402 19.45 37.77 18.87
N GLU A 403 18.37 38.02 18.13
CA GLU A 403 17.66 39.30 18.15
C GLU A 403 16.56 39.35 19.22
N PHE A 404 16.33 40.54 19.78
CA PHE A 404 15.15 40.85 20.57
C PHE A 404 14.12 41.61 19.73
N LEU A 405 12.87 41.17 19.77
CA LEU A 405 11.79 41.87 19.08
C LEU A 405 11.40 43.14 19.85
N ARG A 406 11.43 44.28 19.14
CA ARG A 406 10.86 45.55 19.58
C ARG A 406 9.68 45.88 18.67
N GLY A 407 8.57 46.32 19.26
CA GLY A 407 7.44 46.83 18.47
C GLY A 407 7.89 48.04 17.64
N TRP A 408 7.50 48.06 16.36
CA TRP A 408 7.80 49.20 15.49
C TRP A 408 7.09 50.44 16.03
N ASP A 409 7.82 51.57 16.11
CA ASP A 409 7.30 52.81 16.67
C ASP A 409 6.11 53.36 15.88
N ASP A 410 6.10 53.15 14.56
CA ASP A 410 5.05 53.60 13.63
C ASP A 410 4.56 55.03 13.92
N ALA A 411 5.53 55.94 14.07
CA ALA A 411 5.35 57.36 14.34
C ALA A 411 4.73 57.72 15.72
N ARG A 412 4.77 56.80 16.70
CA ARG A 412 4.40 57.10 18.10
C ARG A 412 5.39 58.05 18.80
N GLY A 413 6.65 58.08 18.37
CA GLY A 413 7.70 58.98 18.87
C GLY A 413 8.51 58.44 20.06
N VAL A 414 8.32 57.18 20.45
CA VAL A 414 9.12 56.52 21.51
C VAL A 414 10.50 56.11 20.98
N ASP A 415 10.57 55.64 19.74
CA ASP A 415 11.80 55.27 19.04
C ASP A 415 11.93 56.07 17.73
N SER A 416 12.11 57.38 17.89
CA SER A 416 12.06 58.35 16.79
C SER A 416 13.16 58.09 15.75
N GLY A 417 12.77 58.01 14.47
CA GLY A 417 13.68 57.73 13.36
C GLY A 417 13.86 56.25 13.03
N ARG A 418 13.23 55.33 13.78
CA ARG A 418 13.28 53.89 13.52
C ARG A 418 12.45 53.50 12.29
N THR A 419 13.10 52.89 11.29
CA THR A 419 12.42 52.37 10.09
C THR A 419 11.95 50.94 10.29
N PHE A 420 10.83 50.56 9.67
CA PHE A 420 10.29 49.19 9.74
C PHE A 420 11.33 48.17 9.25
N GLY A 421 11.50 47.07 10.01
CA GLY A 421 12.43 45.99 9.66
C GLY A 421 13.93 46.32 9.81
N SER A 422 14.29 47.51 10.27
CA SER A 422 15.70 47.86 10.49
C SER A 422 16.29 47.14 11.72
N TRP A 423 17.60 46.90 11.67
CA TRP A 423 18.40 46.35 12.78
C TRP A 423 18.99 47.49 13.64
N GLN A 424 19.19 47.26 14.93
CA GLN A 424 19.81 48.23 15.86
C GLN A 424 20.67 47.46 16.86
N ASP A 425 21.81 48.05 17.19
CA ASP A 425 22.75 47.49 18.17
C ASP A 425 22.24 47.67 19.61
N ASP A 426 22.85 46.97 20.56
CA ASP A 426 22.56 47.21 21.97
C ASP A 426 23.10 48.58 22.41
N ASP A 427 22.36 49.25 23.30
CA ASP A 427 22.78 50.54 23.84
C ASP A 427 22.41 50.64 25.32
N ASN A 428 23.33 51.22 26.09
CA ASN A 428 23.13 51.48 27.51
C ASN A 428 22.61 52.90 27.70
N LYS A 429 21.52 53.05 28.46
CA LYS A 429 21.02 54.38 28.81
C LYS A 429 22.12 55.19 29.48
N SER A 430 22.32 56.42 29.00
CA SER A 430 23.26 57.38 29.59
C SER A 430 23.02 57.53 31.10
N HIS A 431 24.09 57.40 31.88
CA HIS A 431 24.09 57.50 33.33
C HIS A 431 25.46 57.92 33.87
N THR A 432 25.51 58.30 35.15
CA THR A 432 26.75 58.72 35.84
C THR A 432 26.90 58.00 37.18
N HIS A 433 28.12 57.99 37.72
CA HIS A 433 28.44 57.40 39.02
C HIS A 433 29.09 58.46 39.92
N THR A 434 28.80 58.42 41.22
CA THR A 434 29.50 59.24 42.21
C THR A 434 30.80 58.55 42.60
N THR A 435 31.92 59.27 42.59
CA THR A 435 33.23 58.77 43.02
C THR A 435 33.73 59.56 44.24
N SER A 436 34.54 58.92 45.08
CA SER A 436 35.18 59.56 46.24
C SER A 436 36.63 59.11 46.35
N THR A 437 37.55 60.04 46.67
CA THR A 437 38.95 59.73 46.97
C THR A 437 39.21 59.87 48.48
N THR A 438 40.12 59.04 49.01
CA THR A 438 40.64 59.18 50.38
C THR A 438 41.98 59.92 50.31
N SER A 439 42.21 60.91 51.20
CA SER A 439 43.36 61.83 51.16
C SER A 439 44.72 61.15 50.96
N ASP A 440 45.51 61.70 50.03
CA ASP A 440 46.82 61.22 49.62
C ASP A 440 47.95 61.75 50.54
N VAL A 441 48.97 60.93 50.83
CA VAL A 441 50.15 61.31 51.63
C VAL A 441 51.36 61.43 50.70
N HIS A 442 51.95 62.63 50.59
CA HIS A 442 53.17 62.87 49.80
C HIS A 442 54.27 63.61 50.58
N THR A 443 55.52 63.53 50.10
CA THR A 443 56.73 64.11 50.73
C THR A 443 57.43 65.10 49.79
N HIS A 444 58.00 66.19 50.34
CA HIS A 444 58.82 67.16 49.59
C HIS A 444 60.30 67.09 50.00
N SER A 445 61.22 67.32 49.05
CA SER A 445 62.68 67.41 49.28
C SER A 445 63.24 68.77 48.83
N TRP A 446 64.17 69.36 49.59
CA TRP A 446 64.71 70.70 49.32
C TRP A 446 66.25 70.73 49.31
N SER A 447 66.85 71.53 48.41
CA SER A 447 68.29 71.80 48.37
C SER A 447 68.57 73.24 47.89
N GLY A 448 69.67 73.85 48.34
CA GLY A 448 70.08 75.20 47.95
C GLY A 448 71.53 75.53 48.34
N THR A 449 72.11 76.56 47.71
CA THR A 449 73.48 77.08 47.95
C THR A 449 73.44 78.58 48.19
N THR A 450 74.24 79.09 49.15
CA THR A 450 74.33 80.53 49.46
C THR A 450 75.48 81.21 48.70
N SER A 451 75.38 82.52 48.46
CA SER A 451 76.47 83.33 47.86
C SER A 451 77.47 83.81 48.91
N SER A 452 78.75 84.04 48.54
CA SER A 452 79.76 84.57 49.46
C SER A 452 79.68 86.10 49.58
N SER A 453 79.38 86.64 50.76
CA SER A 453 79.38 88.08 51.06
C SER A 453 79.68 88.32 52.55
N GLY A 454 80.08 89.54 52.95
CA GLY A 454 80.30 89.87 54.38
C GLY A 454 81.52 90.74 54.70
N LEU A 455 82.36 91.10 53.73
CA LEU A 455 83.54 91.95 53.99
C LEU A 455 83.15 93.43 54.05
N HIS A 456 83.44 94.09 55.17
CA HIS A 456 83.30 95.55 55.34
C HIS A 456 84.32 96.08 56.38
N SER A 457 84.52 97.39 56.43
CA SER A 457 85.37 98.10 57.40
C SER A 457 84.60 99.21 58.12
N HIS A 458 85.08 99.65 59.29
CA HIS A 458 84.49 100.73 60.09
C HIS A 458 85.51 101.84 60.35
N SER A 459 85.03 103.09 60.45
CA SER A 459 85.79 104.27 60.86
C SER A 459 85.09 104.87 62.09
N LEU A 460 85.82 105.08 63.18
CA LEU A 460 85.29 105.68 64.41
C LEU A 460 85.80 107.12 64.54
N LYS A 461 84.87 108.06 64.74
CA LYS A 461 85.19 109.47 64.99
C LYS A 461 85.28 109.68 66.50
N ASN A 462 86.48 109.86 67.03
CA ASN A 462 86.67 110.14 68.45
C ASN A 462 86.22 111.57 68.79
N ILE A 463 85.13 111.69 69.55
CA ILE A 463 84.65 112.97 70.09
C ILE A 463 84.84 112.93 71.60
N GLY A 464 85.87 113.61 72.07
CA GLY A 464 86.06 113.90 73.49
C GLY A 464 85.06 114.96 73.99
N SER A 465 84.50 114.74 75.18
CA SER A 465 84.00 115.76 76.12
C SER A 465 83.37 115.00 77.30
N THR A 466 83.98 115.06 78.49
CA THR A 466 83.66 115.99 79.59
C THR A 466 82.16 116.00 79.89
N GLN A 467 81.77 115.03 80.72
CA GLN A 467 80.47 114.94 81.36
C GLN A 467 80.41 115.99 82.47
N GLU A 468 79.50 116.95 82.39
CA GLU A 468 79.05 117.67 83.57
C GLU A 468 77.58 117.35 83.88
N ASP A 469 77.40 117.26 85.18
CA ASP A 469 76.32 116.73 86.00
C ASP A 469 75.09 117.66 86.03
N SER A 470 73.94 117.10 86.38
CA SER A 470 72.69 117.84 86.57
C SER A 470 71.97 117.40 87.85
N THR A 471 72.52 117.74 89.03
CA THR A 471 71.70 117.84 90.24
C THR A 471 72.02 119.06 91.11
N GLY A 472 71.26 120.14 90.87
CA GLY A 472 70.69 120.98 91.94
C GLY A 472 71.59 122.06 92.58
N GLY A 473 71.94 123.10 91.84
CA GLY A 473 72.55 124.34 92.37
C GLY A 473 72.61 125.43 91.29
N PRO A 474 72.75 126.73 91.65
CA PRO A 474 72.61 127.85 90.71
C PRO A 474 73.65 127.77 89.59
N TYR A 475 73.28 128.24 88.40
CA TYR A 475 74.25 128.58 87.36
C TYR A 475 75.29 129.56 87.94
N ILE A 476 76.52 129.06 88.16
CA ILE A 476 77.73 129.87 88.36
C ILE A 476 78.82 129.29 87.44
N PRO A 477 79.49 130.11 86.61
CA PRO A 477 80.21 129.67 85.43
C PRO A 477 81.69 129.32 85.70
N GLY A 478 82.20 128.39 84.90
CA GLY A 478 83.62 128.24 84.57
C GLY A 478 83.88 126.86 83.96
N ARG A 479 84.17 126.66 82.65
CA ARG A 479 85.20 127.34 81.83
C ARG A 479 86.42 127.69 82.69
N ASP A 480 87.59 127.09 82.51
CA ASP A 480 88.26 126.84 81.24
C ASP A 480 89.41 125.84 81.41
N ALA A 481 89.59 124.95 80.45
CA ALA A 481 90.88 124.51 79.92
C ALA A 481 90.64 123.65 78.65
N VAL A 482 90.44 124.28 77.48
CA VAL A 482 91.44 124.66 76.46
C VAL A 482 91.71 123.55 75.43
N PHE A 483 91.55 123.94 74.16
CA PHE A 483 91.86 123.22 72.92
C PHE A 483 93.34 122.84 72.77
N GLY A 484 93.65 121.67 72.18
CA GLY A 484 94.95 121.39 71.56
C GLY A 484 95.41 119.92 71.55
N ASP A 485 95.37 119.33 70.36
CA ASP A 485 96.29 118.32 69.81
C ASP A 485 96.09 116.81 70.05
N VAL A 486 95.46 116.21 69.03
CA VAL A 486 95.69 114.95 68.30
C VAL A 486 96.47 113.79 68.97
N LEU A 487 95.75 112.67 69.02
CA LEU A 487 96.11 111.30 69.40
C LEU A 487 96.89 110.57 68.28
N PRO A 488 97.64 109.50 68.55
CA PRO A 488 97.93 108.51 67.51
C PRO A 488 96.74 107.55 67.33
N ASP A 489 96.24 107.43 66.10
CA ASP A 489 95.22 106.45 65.70
C ASP A 489 95.72 105.01 65.86
N ILE A 490 94.93 104.15 66.51
CA ILE A 490 95.15 102.70 66.61
C ILE A 490 94.12 101.99 65.71
N SER A 491 94.59 101.18 64.77
CA SER A 491 93.76 100.29 63.96
C SER A 491 93.67 98.88 64.57
N THR A 492 92.50 98.24 64.47
CA THR A 492 92.28 96.85 64.90
C THR A 492 92.23 95.88 63.72
N LEU A 493 92.66 94.63 63.93
CA LEU A 493 92.73 93.57 62.90
C LEU A 493 91.36 93.06 62.43
N ASN A 494 91.31 92.54 61.19
CA ASN A 494 90.12 91.93 60.57
C ASN A 494 89.48 90.82 61.43
N ALA A 495 88.17 90.95 61.73
CA ALA A 495 87.34 89.87 62.27
C ALA A 495 85.85 90.07 61.87
N GLY A 496 85.10 88.97 61.69
CA GLY A 496 83.66 88.98 61.41
C GLY A 496 83.09 87.60 61.05
N ALA A 497 82.74 86.79 62.05
CA ALA A 497 81.94 85.59 61.83
C ALA A 497 80.47 85.97 61.55
N HIS A 498 79.84 85.35 60.55
CA HIS A 498 78.39 85.51 60.31
C HIS A 498 77.75 84.20 59.85
N THR A 499 76.44 84.09 60.04
CA THR A 499 75.60 82.95 59.66
C THR A 499 74.57 83.36 58.61
N HIS A 500 74.21 82.45 57.70
CA HIS A 500 73.06 82.61 56.82
C HIS A 500 71.88 81.79 57.35
N THR A 501 70.69 82.38 57.35
CA THR A 501 69.43 81.66 57.54
C THR A 501 68.83 81.38 56.16
N VAL A 502 68.55 80.12 55.85
CA VAL A 502 67.75 79.74 54.68
C VAL A 502 66.35 79.40 55.19
N SER A 503 65.37 80.23 54.82
CA SER A 503 63.95 80.02 55.14
C SER A 503 63.13 80.12 53.86
N GLY A 504 62.16 79.22 53.70
CA GLY A 504 61.20 79.27 52.60
C GLY A 504 59.87 78.65 53.00
N THR A 505 58.83 79.10 52.32
CA THR A 505 57.46 78.63 52.45
C THR A 505 57.16 77.71 51.26
N THR A 506 56.68 76.50 51.52
CA THR A 506 56.07 75.68 50.46
C THR A 506 54.71 76.28 50.12
N SER A 507 54.53 76.81 48.91
CA SER A 507 53.19 76.89 48.32
C SER A 507 52.76 75.45 48.04
N SER A 508 51.66 75.00 48.64
CA SER A 508 51.03 73.73 48.26
C SER A 508 50.70 73.80 46.77
N ASP A 509 51.53 73.15 45.96
CA ASP A 509 51.41 73.19 44.51
C ASP A 509 50.18 72.37 44.09
N SER A 510 49.38 72.96 43.20
CA SER A 510 48.19 72.29 42.67
C SER A 510 48.65 71.14 41.78
N HIS A 511 48.41 69.90 42.19
CA HIS A 511 48.69 68.73 41.37
C HIS A 511 47.40 67.99 41.03
N SER A 512 47.45 67.20 39.96
CA SER A 512 46.34 66.39 39.47
C SER A 512 46.67 64.91 39.53
N HIS A 513 45.66 64.09 39.75
CA HIS A 513 45.75 62.64 39.61
C HIS A 513 44.97 62.20 38.38
N THR A 514 45.54 61.25 37.63
CA THR A 514 44.81 60.52 36.60
C THR A 514 43.87 59.53 37.29
N VAL A 515 42.56 59.69 37.11
CA VAL A 515 41.56 58.71 37.53
C VAL A 515 41.17 57.87 36.32
N THR A 516 41.42 56.56 36.38
CA THR A 516 41.01 55.61 35.33
C THR A 516 39.78 54.84 35.79
N VAL A 517 38.68 54.98 35.05
CA VAL A 517 37.49 54.13 35.22
C VAL A 517 37.57 53.01 34.19
N ASN A 518 37.75 51.78 34.66
CA ASN A 518 37.80 50.61 33.78
C ASN A 518 36.40 50.23 33.28
N ALA A 519 36.33 49.67 32.08
CA ALA A 519 35.08 49.11 31.56
C ALA A 519 34.59 47.96 32.45
N ALA A 520 33.29 47.93 32.75
CA ALA A 520 32.65 46.88 33.54
C ALA A 520 31.36 46.41 32.84
N GLY A 521 31.30 45.14 32.46
CA GLY A 521 30.16 44.56 31.75
C GLY A 521 30.55 43.40 30.83
N GLY A 522 29.55 42.82 30.15
CA GLY A 522 29.75 41.88 29.05
C GLY A 522 29.83 42.60 27.69
N THR A 523 29.87 41.83 26.61
CA THR A 523 29.94 42.36 25.23
C THR A 523 28.60 42.82 24.66
N GLU A 524 27.49 42.69 25.41
CA GLU A 524 26.13 43.06 25.00
C GLU A 524 25.29 43.30 26.26
N ALA A 525 24.45 44.33 26.25
CA ALA A 525 23.44 44.60 27.26
C ALA A 525 22.25 43.64 27.12
N ARG A 526 22.13 42.66 28.03
CA ARG A 526 21.10 41.61 27.96
C ARG A 526 20.12 41.65 29.13
N PRO A 527 18.81 41.76 28.89
CA PRO A 527 17.82 41.39 29.90
C PRO A 527 17.82 39.87 30.10
N ARG A 528 17.30 39.40 31.24
CA ARG A 528 17.08 37.96 31.47
C ARG A 528 16.19 37.39 30.37
N ASN A 529 16.67 36.37 29.67
CA ASN A 529 16.00 35.82 28.49
C ASN A 529 16.06 34.29 28.42
N ARG A 530 15.31 33.70 27.47
CA ARG A 530 15.34 32.28 27.10
C ARG A 530 15.36 32.16 25.59
N ALA A 531 16.26 31.33 25.06
CA ALA A 531 16.37 31.09 23.62
C ALA A 531 15.25 30.18 23.10
N LEU A 532 14.50 30.66 22.10
CA LEU A 532 13.48 29.92 21.36
C LEU A 532 13.75 30.07 19.85
N LEU A 533 13.21 29.16 19.04
CA LEU A 533 13.37 29.22 17.59
C LEU A 533 12.35 30.18 16.98
N PHE A 534 12.81 31.29 16.40
CA PHE A 534 11.96 32.14 15.58
C PHE A 534 11.73 31.53 14.20
N CYS A 535 10.46 31.45 13.83
CA CYS A 535 10.02 31.02 12.51
C CYS A 535 9.04 32.05 11.91
N ILE A 536 8.94 32.06 10.59
CA ILE A 536 8.02 32.87 9.81
C ILE A 536 7.03 31.98 9.05
N LYS A 537 5.74 32.32 9.10
CA LYS A 537 4.68 31.59 8.41
C LYS A 537 4.73 31.90 6.91
N PHE A 538 4.65 30.88 6.05
CA PHE A 538 4.58 31.05 4.60
C PHE A 538 3.25 30.62 3.99
#